data_AF-I3N8H6-F1
#
_entry.id   AF-I3N8H6-F1
#
_cell.length_a   1.000
_cell.length_b   1.000
_cell.length_c   1.000
_cell.angle_alpha   90.00
_cell.angle_beta   90.00
_cell.angle_gamma   90.00
#
_symmetry.space_group_name_H-M   'P 1'
#
loop_
_entity.id
_entity.type
_entity.pdbx_description
1 polymer ?
#
loop_
_entity_poly.entity_id
_entity_poly.type
_entity_poly.pdbx_seq_one_letter_code
_entity_poly.pdbx_strand_id
1 'polypeptide(L)'
;MSSSDDPPDYPVNSDLVRRLKAALDANDERSLRELIGSEVEPVDAVIELANDDWMKDPSAQLPSGALLGLWTLEYKRELTTPVLRTCAPAPGVIEVLFNSYAQLHVSESWKEMIPDEVYQMHEPFYQSFFALAHTPRCLQHLCRCAIRRLSGKNCFHLIPLLPLPKSLQDYLLLEPEGVLH
;
A
#
# COMPACT_ATOMS: atom_id res chain seq x y z
N MET A 1 1.23 10.07 -23.61
CA MET A 1 0.45 8.82 -23.53
C MET A 1 1.47 7.71 -23.40
N SER A 2 1.81 7.30 -22.18
CA SER A 2 2.70 6.15 -21.97
C SER A 2 1.80 4.95 -21.74
N SER A 3 1.91 3.95 -22.61
CA SER A 3 1.12 2.73 -22.57
C SER A 3 1.27 2.03 -21.23
N SER A 4 0.14 1.63 -20.67
CA SER A 4 -0.02 0.96 -19.38
C SER A 4 0.20 -0.55 -19.52
N ASP A 5 1.36 -0.97 -20.06
CA ASP A 5 1.66 -2.38 -20.38
C ASP A 5 3.01 -2.85 -19.81
N ASP A 6 3.46 -2.29 -18.68
CA ASP A 6 4.52 -2.94 -17.91
C ASP A 6 3.93 -4.14 -17.16
N PRO A 7 4.46 -5.37 -17.33
CA PRO A 7 3.98 -6.52 -16.60
C PRO A 7 4.19 -6.32 -15.09
N PRO A 8 3.30 -6.85 -14.24
CA PRO A 8 3.44 -6.76 -12.79
C PRO A 8 4.77 -7.39 -12.35
N ASP A 9 5.42 -6.79 -11.34
CA ASP A 9 6.67 -7.29 -10.77
C ASP A 9 6.49 -8.72 -10.21
N TYR A 10 5.30 -9.00 -9.67
CA TYR A 10 4.90 -10.32 -9.21
C TYR A 10 3.56 -10.71 -9.85
N PRO A 11 3.56 -11.47 -10.96
CA PRO A 11 2.33 -11.87 -11.63
C PRO A 11 1.51 -12.86 -10.79
N VAL A 12 0.22 -12.97 -11.10
CA VAL A 12 -0.77 -13.74 -10.33
C VAL A 12 -0.41 -15.22 -10.12
N ASN A 13 0.35 -15.76 -11.06
CA ASN A 13 0.79 -17.16 -11.07
C ASN A 13 2.15 -17.38 -10.39
N SER A 14 2.79 -16.33 -9.85
CA SER A 14 4.07 -16.44 -9.16
C SER A 14 3.94 -17.21 -7.83
N ASP A 15 5.00 -17.91 -7.45
CA ASP A 15 5.05 -18.67 -6.20
C ASP A 15 4.87 -17.77 -4.97
N LEU A 16 5.34 -16.52 -5.04
CA LEU A 16 5.12 -15.52 -4.00
C LEU A 16 3.63 -15.19 -3.85
N VAL A 17 2.95 -14.86 -4.95
CA VAL A 17 1.51 -14.54 -4.94
C VAL A 17 0.69 -15.72 -4.42
N ARG A 18 1.01 -16.95 -4.83
CA ARG A 18 0.29 -18.13 -4.34
C ARG A 18 0.46 -18.35 -2.84
N ARG A 19 1.66 -18.13 -2.30
CA ARG A 19 1.94 -18.24 -0.86
C ARG A 19 1.30 -17.12 -0.07
N LEU A 20 1.34 -15.88 -0.58
CA LEU A 20 0.64 -14.74 0.01
C LEU A 20 -0.87 -15.00 0.06
N LYS A 21 -1.45 -15.50 -1.03
CA LYS A 21 -2.86 -15.88 -1.09
C LYS A 21 -3.19 -16.97 -0.07
N ALA A 22 -2.41 -18.05 -0.01
CA ALA A 22 -2.63 -19.12 0.95
C ALA A 22 -2.54 -18.64 2.42
N ALA A 23 -1.60 -17.74 2.72
CA ALA A 23 -1.47 -17.15 4.05
C ALA A 23 -2.64 -16.21 4.40
N LEU A 24 -3.15 -15.44 3.43
CA LEU A 24 -4.38 -14.66 3.57
C LEU A 24 -5.60 -15.55 3.84
N ASP A 25 -5.79 -16.60 3.04
CA ASP A 25 -6.92 -17.53 3.17
C ASP A 25 -6.90 -18.27 4.52
N ALA A 26 -5.71 -18.56 5.04
CA ALA A 26 -5.50 -19.16 6.35
C ALA A 26 -5.57 -18.16 7.52
N ASN A 27 -5.68 -16.86 7.24
CA ASN A 27 -5.52 -15.77 8.22
C ASN A 27 -4.21 -15.91 9.04
N ASP A 28 -3.14 -16.37 8.37
CA ASP A 28 -1.80 -16.55 8.95
C ASP A 28 -0.96 -15.28 8.80
N GLU A 29 -1.16 -14.39 9.77
CA GLU A 29 -0.54 -13.08 9.87
C GLU A 29 1.00 -13.12 9.89
N ARG A 30 1.57 -14.16 10.51
CA ARG A 30 3.02 -14.29 10.63
C ARG A 30 3.64 -14.60 9.29
N SER A 31 3.09 -15.58 8.58
CA SER A 31 3.55 -15.96 7.25
C SER A 31 3.40 -14.79 6.27
N LEU A 32 2.32 -14.01 6.35
CA LEU A 32 2.14 -12.80 5.53
C LEU A 32 3.25 -11.78 5.73
N ARG A 33 3.54 -11.45 7.00
CA ARG A 33 4.59 -10.48 7.34
C ARG A 33 5.97 -10.96 6.89
N GLU A 34 6.27 -12.23 7.10
CA GLU A 34 7.55 -12.84 6.69
C GLU A 34 7.70 -12.82 5.17
N LEU A 35 6.67 -13.21 4.40
CA LEU A 35 6.70 -13.21 2.93
C LEU A 35 6.88 -11.80 2.35
N ILE A 36 6.11 -10.82 2.82
CA ILE A 36 6.21 -9.43 2.35
C ILE A 36 7.58 -8.85 2.73
N GLY A 37 8.03 -9.03 3.97
CA GLY A 37 9.27 -8.44 4.46
C GLY A 37 10.55 -9.07 3.91
N SER A 38 10.48 -10.29 3.37
CA SER A 38 11.67 -11.02 2.89
C SER A 38 11.76 -11.16 1.37
N GLU A 39 10.63 -11.13 0.65
CA GLU A 39 10.62 -11.46 -0.80
C GLU A 39 10.11 -10.32 -1.69
N VAL A 40 9.48 -9.28 -1.12
CA VAL A 40 9.08 -8.08 -1.86
C VAL A 40 10.19 -7.04 -1.74
N GLU A 41 11.09 -7.01 -2.72
CA GLU A 41 12.27 -6.13 -2.71
C GLU A 41 11.88 -4.65 -2.96
N PRO A 42 11.14 -4.29 -4.05
CA PRO A 42 10.69 -2.93 -4.25
C PRO A 42 9.42 -2.61 -3.48
N VAL A 43 9.40 -1.50 -2.75
CA VAL A 43 8.20 -0.99 -2.07
C VAL A 43 7.09 -0.51 -3.00
N ASP A 44 7.40 -0.27 -4.28
CA ASP A 44 6.46 0.01 -5.38
C ASP A 44 6.18 -1.21 -6.26
N ALA A 45 6.61 -2.40 -5.86
CA ALA A 45 6.34 -3.59 -6.64
C ALA A 45 4.84 -3.82 -6.82
N VAL A 46 4.44 -4.07 -8.05
CA VAL A 46 3.07 -4.42 -8.42
C VAL A 46 2.90 -5.92 -8.25
N ILE A 47 2.20 -6.31 -7.19
CA ILE A 47 1.77 -7.68 -6.93
C ILE A 47 0.38 -7.86 -7.55
N GLU A 48 0.27 -8.70 -8.56
CA GLU A 48 -1.00 -9.04 -9.19
C GLU A 48 -1.72 -10.10 -8.36
N LEU A 49 -2.96 -9.83 -7.93
CA LEU A 49 -3.79 -10.77 -7.17
C LEU A 49 -4.96 -11.24 -8.04
N ALA A 50 -5.27 -12.55 -7.98
CA ALA A 50 -6.38 -13.14 -8.72
C ALA A 50 -7.71 -12.52 -8.26
N ASN A 51 -8.56 -12.15 -9.22
CA ASN A 51 -9.83 -11.47 -8.96
C ASN A 51 -10.95 -12.43 -8.49
N ASP A 52 -10.61 -13.70 -8.27
CA ASP A 52 -11.57 -14.80 -8.35
C ASP A 52 -12.20 -15.16 -6.99
N ASP A 53 -11.67 -14.63 -5.88
CA ASP A 53 -12.04 -15.09 -4.52
C ASP A 53 -13.05 -14.22 -3.78
N TRP A 54 -13.37 -13.02 -4.28
CA TRP A 54 -14.13 -12.04 -3.50
C TRP A 54 -15.44 -11.57 -4.14
N MET A 55 -15.68 -11.89 -5.42
CA MET A 55 -16.94 -11.56 -6.09
C MET A 55 -18.08 -12.54 -5.74
N LYS A 56 -18.84 -12.23 -4.69
CA LYS A 56 -20.27 -12.61 -4.64
C LYS A 56 -21.10 -11.45 -5.20
N ASP A 57 -21.25 -11.47 -6.52
CA ASP A 57 -22.22 -10.76 -7.38
C ASP A 57 -22.91 -9.50 -6.79
N PRO A 58 -22.48 -8.28 -7.12
CA PRO A 58 -23.29 -7.09 -6.82
C PRO A 58 -24.39 -6.99 -7.88
N SER A 59 -25.63 -7.26 -7.45
CA SER A 59 -26.85 -7.25 -8.26
C SER A 59 -27.25 -5.86 -8.80
N ALA A 60 -26.32 -4.90 -8.84
CA ALA A 60 -26.54 -3.53 -9.27
C ALA A 60 -25.76 -3.22 -10.54
N GLN A 61 -26.48 -3.06 -11.66
CA GLN A 61 -25.91 -2.61 -12.93
C GLN A 61 -25.54 -1.12 -12.83
N LEU A 62 -24.28 -0.82 -12.52
CA LEU A 62 -23.71 0.52 -12.63
C LEU A 62 -22.99 0.68 -13.99
N PRO A 63 -22.83 1.91 -14.50
CA PRO A 63 -22.09 2.16 -15.73
C PRO A 63 -20.63 1.68 -15.64
N SER A 64 -20.08 1.11 -16.72
CA SER A 64 -18.75 0.46 -16.74
C SER A 64 -17.60 1.34 -16.24
N GLY A 65 -17.65 2.66 -16.49
CA GLY A 65 -16.65 3.61 -15.98
C GLY A 65 -16.78 3.91 -14.47
N ALA A 66 -17.99 3.84 -13.93
CA ALA A 66 -18.24 3.97 -12.49
C ALA A 66 -17.86 2.67 -11.77
N LEU A 67 -18.11 1.51 -12.39
CA LEU A 67 -17.65 0.21 -11.89
C LEU A 67 -16.12 0.19 -11.79
N LEU A 68 -15.35 0.49 -12.83
CA LEU A 68 -13.89 0.50 -12.70
C LEU A 68 -13.36 1.41 -11.58
N GLY A 69 -13.96 2.60 -11.40
CA GLY A 69 -13.59 3.53 -10.34
C GLY A 69 -14.00 3.07 -8.93
N LEU A 70 -15.26 2.66 -8.75
CA LEU A 70 -15.79 2.13 -7.49
C LEU A 70 -15.13 0.81 -7.10
N TRP A 71 -14.87 -0.07 -8.06
CA TRP A 71 -14.19 -1.34 -7.83
C TRP A 71 -12.73 -1.13 -7.48
N THR A 72 -12.03 -0.18 -8.10
CA THR A 72 -10.65 0.16 -7.67
C THR A 72 -10.63 0.72 -6.24
N LEU A 73 -11.64 1.51 -5.88
CA LEU A 73 -11.78 2.08 -4.54
C LEU A 73 -12.22 1.04 -3.50
N GLU A 74 -13.20 0.19 -3.81
CA GLU A 74 -13.67 -0.91 -2.97
C GLU A 74 -12.60 -1.99 -2.83
N TYR A 75 -11.93 -2.39 -3.91
CA TYR A 75 -10.79 -3.31 -3.88
C TYR A 75 -9.63 -2.79 -3.02
N LYS A 76 -9.26 -1.50 -3.17
CA LYS A 76 -8.26 -0.87 -2.30
C LYS A 76 -8.73 -0.78 -0.85
N ARG A 77 -10.03 -0.62 -0.60
CA ARG A 77 -10.62 -0.52 0.74
C ARG A 77 -10.77 -1.87 1.44
N GLU A 78 -11.01 -2.93 0.68
CA GLU A 78 -11.10 -4.31 1.16
C GLU A 78 -9.73 -4.89 1.51
N LEU A 79 -8.67 -4.60 0.73
CA LEU A 79 -7.31 -5.07 1.03
C LEU A 79 -6.63 -4.28 2.16
N THR A 80 -6.97 -3.01 2.34
CA THR A 80 -6.37 -2.18 3.40
C THR A 80 -6.77 -2.64 4.80
N THR A 81 -7.94 -3.26 4.95
CA THR A 81 -8.46 -3.73 6.24
C THR A 81 -7.67 -4.93 6.81
N PRO A 82 -7.48 -6.06 6.07
CA PRO A 82 -6.61 -7.16 6.49
C PRO A 82 -5.16 -6.75 6.69
N VAL A 83 -4.64 -5.89 5.83
CA VAL A 83 -3.25 -5.42 5.92
C VAL A 83 -3.04 -4.57 7.17
N LEU A 84 -3.96 -3.66 7.49
CA LEU A 84 -3.84 -2.85 8.71
C LEU A 84 -3.89 -3.70 9.97
N ARG A 85 -4.77 -4.71 10.03
CA ARG A 85 -4.84 -5.62 11.17
C ARG A 85 -3.55 -6.41 11.34
N THR A 86 -3.07 -7.01 10.26
CA THR A 86 -1.88 -7.87 10.24
C THR A 86 -0.59 -7.08 10.49
N CYS A 87 -0.47 -5.91 9.89
CA CYS A 87 0.73 -5.07 9.97
C CYS A 87 0.65 -4.04 11.10
N ALA A 88 -0.38 -4.05 11.95
CA ALA A 88 -0.48 -3.11 13.06
C ALA A 88 0.78 -3.10 13.94
N PRO A 89 1.37 -4.26 14.31
CA PRO A 89 2.62 -4.30 15.09
C PRO A 89 3.87 -3.85 14.31
N ALA A 90 3.71 -3.36 13.07
CA ALA A 90 4.77 -3.04 12.12
C ALA A 90 4.48 -1.69 11.43
N PRO A 91 4.48 -0.56 12.17
CA PRO A 91 4.09 0.75 11.63
C PRO A 91 4.90 1.17 10.39
N GLY A 92 6.18 0.78 10.29
CA GLY A 92 6.98 1.06 9.10
C GLY A 92 6.45 0.42 7.81
N VAL A 93 5.84 -0.77 7.89
CA VAL A 93 5.20 -1.42 6.73
C VAL A 93 3.95 -0.65 6.30
N ILE A 94 3.14 -0.23 7.28
CA ILE A 94 1.96 0.61 7.03
C ILE A 94 2.40 1.95 6.44
N GLU A 95 3.45 2.56 6.98
CA GLU A 95 3.98 3.83 6.50
C GLU A 95 4.35 3.75 5.03
N VAL A 96 5.22 2.81 4.67
CA VAL A 96 5.69 2.56 3.30
C VAL A 96 4.50 2.34 2.38
N LEU A 97 3.60 1.43 2.74
CA LEU A 97 2.43 1.08 1.94
C LEU A 97 1.56 2.31 1.66
N PHE A 98 1.21 3.05 2.70
CA PHE A 98 0.32 4.21 2.55
C PHE A 98 1.02 5.37 1.84
N ASN A 99 2.33 5.51 2.03
CA ASN A 99 3.15 6.48 1.35
C ASN A 99 3.38 6.19 -0.14
N SER A 100 3.16 4.95 -0.61
CA SER A 100 3.23 4.60 -2.03
C SER A 100 2.07 5.17 -2.86
N TYR A 101 0.94 5.51 -2.24
CA TYR A 101 -0.27 5.91 -2.96
C TYR A 101 -0.56 7.41 -2.86
N ALA A 102 -0.91 8.02 -3.98
CA ALA A 102 -1.26 9.45 -4.04
C ALA A 102 -2.61 9.77 -3.36
N GLN A 103 -3.53 8.80 -3.34
CA GLN A 103 -4.86 8.93 -2.73
C GLN A 103 -5.18 7.61 -2.02
N LEU A 104 -5.49 7.71 -0.73
CA LEU A 104 -6.03 6.64 0.09
C LEU A 104 -7.11 7.22 0.99
N HIS A 105 -8.18 6.45 1.17
CA HIS A 105 -9.25 6.80 2.09
C HIS A 105 -8.98 6.08 3.41
N VAL A 106 -8.33 6.77 4.34
CA VAL A 106 -8.26 6.31 5.72
C VAL A 106 -9.63 6.48 6.35
N SER A 107 -10.12 5.43 7.02
CA SER A 107 -11.39 5.46 7.76
C SER A 107 -11.11 5.48 9.25
N GLU A 108 -11.81 6.35 9.99
CA GLU A 108 -11.75 6.38 11.46
C GLU A 108 -12.12 5.03 12.09
N SER A 109 -13.01 4.27 11.43
CA SER A 109 -13.40 2.92 11.87
C SER A 109 -12.24 1.92 11.90
N TRP A 110 -11.12 2.20 11.25
CA TRP A 110 -9.94 1.32 11.30
C TRP A 110 -9.21 1.36 12.63
N LYS A 111 -9.44 2.40 13.45
CA LYS A 111 -8.90 2.46 14.81
C LYS A 111 -9.34 1.25 15.64
N GLU A 112 -10.58 0.80 15.45
CA GLU A 112 -11.16 -0.35 16.14
C GLU A 112 -10.48 -1.69 15.77
N MET A 113 -9.66 -1.71 14.72
CA MET A 113 -8.97 -2.90 14.22
C MET A 113 -7.55 -3.04 14.78
N ILE A 114 -7.04 -2.02 15.47
CA ILE A 114 -5.70 -1.99 16.04
C ILE A 114 -5.84 -2.30 17.53
N PRO A 115 -5.15 -3.33 18.05
CA PRO A 115 -5.14 -3.60 19.49
C PRO A 115 -4.63 -2.38 20.27
N ASP A 116 -5.27 -2.08 21.41
CA ASP A 116 -4.95 -0.89 22.21
C ASP A 116 -3.48 -0.82 22.61
N GLU A 117 -2.86 -1.97 22.91
CA GLU A 117 -1.44 -2.06 23.26
C GLU A 117 -0.54 -1.62 22.11
N VAL A 118 -0.88 -2.00 20.88
CA VAL A 118 -0.14 -1.64 19.66
C VAL A 118 -0.34 -0.16 19.36
N TYR A 119 -1.57 0.33 19.49
CA TYR A 119 -1.89 1.74 19.31
C TYR A 119 -1.10 2.61 20.29
N GLN A 120 -1.06 2.25 21.56
CA GLN A 120 -0.30 2.99 22.59
C GLN A 120 1.21 2.93 22.34
N MET A 121 1.74 1.78 21.93
CA MET A 121 3.16 1.61 21.63
C MET A 121 3.63 2.49 20.46
N HIS A 122 2.76 2.72 19.48
CA HIS A 122 3.05 3.47 18.26
C HIS A 122 2.14 4.70 18.10
N GLU A 123 1.75 5.32 19.22
CA GLU A 123 0.74 6.38 19.24
C GLU A 123 1.05 7.54 18.29
N PRO A 124 2.29 8.10 18.23
CA PRO A 124 2.58 9.22 17.33
C PRO A 124 2.35 8.87 15.86
N PHE A 125 2.72 7.65 15.46
CA PHE A 125 2.51 7.16 14.09
C PHE A 125 1.01 7.08 13.79
N TYR A 126 0.23 6.41 14.64
CA TYR A 126 -1.19 6.23 14.39
C TYR A 126 -2.00 7.52 14.47
N GLN A 127 -1.62 8.46 15.33
CA GLN A 127 -2.19 9.80 15.31
C GLN A 127 -1.97 10.49 13.96
N SER A 128 -0.75 10.41 13.42
CA SER A 128 -0.46 10.96 12.08
C SER A 128 -1.22 10.23 10.97
N PHE A 129 -1.37 8.91 11.08
CA PHE A 129 -2.12 8.07 10.14
C PHE A 129 -3.59 8.45 10.07
N PHE A 130 -4.27 8.57 11.21
CA PHE A 130 -5.70 8.90 11.25
C PHE A 130 -5.99 10.35 10.90
N ALA A 131 -5.06 11.28 11.16
CA ALA A 131 -5.20 12.66 10.68
C ALA A 131 -5.44 12.76 9.17
N LEU A 132 -4.93 11.80 8.38
CA LEU A 132 -5.11 11.74 6.94
C LEU A 132 -6.56 11.49 6.49
N ALA A 133 -7.41 10.90 7.34
CA ALA A 133 -8.82 10.67 7.00
C ALA A 133 -9.56 11.98 6.65
N HIS A 134 -9.04 13.11 7.15
CA HIS A 134 -9.67 14.42 7.04
C HIS A 134 -8.82 15.46 6.31
N THR A 135 -7.63 15.10 5.85
CA THR A 135 -6.71 16.05 5.20
C THR A 135 -6.23 15.56 3.84
N PRO A 136 -6.23 16.42 2.80
CA PRO A 136 -5.57 16.08 1.55
C PRO A 136 -4.07 15.93 1.77
N ARG A 137 -3.43 15.04 0.99
CA ARG A 137 -1.98 14.87 1.04
C ARG A 137 -1.26 16.13 0.57
N CYS A 138 -0.12 16.43 1.18
CA CYS A 138 0.65 17.63 0.85
C CYS A 138 1.22 17.58 -0.58
N LEU A 139 1.59 18.75 -1.13
CA LEU A 139 2.21 18.82 -2.46
C LEU A 139 3.49 17.98 -2.55
N GLN A 140 4.28 17.95 -1.48
CA GLN A 140 5.52 17.15 -1.41
C GLN A 140 5.23 15.66 -1.63
N HIS A 141 4.16 15.13 -1.03
CA HIS A 141 3.71 13.75 -1.22
C HIS A 141 3.26 13.49 -2.65
N LEU A 142 2.48 14.40 -3.23
CA LEU A 142 2.04 14.28 -4.63
C LEU A 142 3.24 14.30 -5.59
N CYS A 143 4.25 15.14 -5.33
CA CYS A 143 5.50 15.16 -6.07
C CYS A 143 6.26 13.83 -5.94
N ARG A 144 6.35 13.26 -4.73
CA ARG A 144 6.95 11.93 -4.54
C ARG A 144 6.23 10.87 -5.36
N CYS A 145 4.91 10.80 -5.30
CA CYS A 145 4.13 9.83 -6.07
C CYS A 145 4.34 10.02 -7.59
N ALA A 146 4.45 11.27 -8.06
CA ALA A 146 4.73 11.54 -9.47
C ALA A 146 6.14 11.09 -9.88
N ILE A 147 7.17 11.41 -9.09
CA ILE A 147 8.57 11.03 -9.35
C ILE A 147 8.73 9.51 -9.33
N ARG A 148 8.17 8.84 -8.32
CA ARG A 148 8.20 7.38 -8.23
C ARG A 148 7.49 6.72 -9.41
N ARG A 149 6.32 7.22 -9.80
CA ARG A 149 5.59 6.71 -10.98
C ARG A 149 6.37 6.88 -12.27
N LEU A 150 7.11 7.98 -12.44
CA LEU A 150 7.96 8.21 -13.61
C LEU A 150 9.21 7.32 -13.61
N SER A 151 9.73 6.99 -12.43
CA SER A 151 10.92 6.15 -12.27
C SER A 151 10.60 4.65 -12.33
N GLY A 152 9.36 4.26 -11.97
CA GLY A 152 8.88 2.88 -11.94
C GLY A 152 9.80 1.98 -11.14
N LYS A 153 9.96 0.73 -11.59
CA LYS A 153 10.86 -0.27 -10.98
C LYS A 153 12.33 0.19 -10.82
N ASN A 154 12.74 1.23 -11.55
CA ASN A 154 14.10 1.76 -11.43
C ASN A 154 14.23 2.82 -10.31
N CYS A 155 13.20 3.07 -9.50
CA CYS A 155 13.24 4.01 -8.38
C CYS A 155 14.51 3.84 -7.53
N PHE A 156 14.80 2.60 -7.11
CA PHE A 156 15.94 2.27 -6.25
C PHE A 156 17.31 2.54 -6.89
N HIS A 157 17.39 2.52 -8.21
CA HIS A 157 18.63 2.79 -8.94
C HIS A 157 18.75 4.27 -9.36
N LEU A 158 17.64 4.89 -9.75
CA LEU A 158 17.63 6.26 -10.29
C LEU A 158 17.61 7.32 -9.19
N ILE A 159 16.86 7.13 -8.11
CA ILE A 159 16.74 8.13 -7.04
C ILE A 159 18.09 8.47 -6.40
N PRO A 160 18.96 7.48 -6.06
CA PRO A 160 20.28 7.78 -5.50
C PRO A 160 21.20 8.60 -6.43
N LEU A 161 20.94 8.58 -7.74
CA LEU A 161 21.72 9.31 -8.75
C LEU A 161 21.23 10.75 -8.95
N LEU A 162 20.06 11.10 -8.41
CA LEU A 162 19.53 12.46 -8.52
C LEU A 162 20.36 13.42 -7.65
N PRO A 163 20.61 14.66 -8.12
CA PRO A 163 21.34 15.68 -7.37
C PRO A 163 20.46 16.30 -6.27
N LEU A 164 19.98 15.45 -5.36
CA LEU A 164 19.11 15.80 -4.24
C LEU A 164 19.82 15.56 -2.91
N PRO A 165 19.51 16.32 -1.85
CA PRO A 165 19.91 15.99 -0.49
C PRO A 165 19.49 14.57 -0.10
N LYS A 166 20.30 13.90 0.73
CA LYS A 166 20.07 12.52 1.16
C LYS A 166 18.68 12.31 1.79
N SER A 167 18.24 13.24 2.64
CA SER A 167 16.89 13.20 3.23
C SER A 167 15.77 13.18 2.18
N LEU A 168 15.91 13.91 1.06
CA LEU A 168 14.93 13.86 -0.02
C LEU A 168 15.04 12.57 -0.84
N GLN A 169 16.23 12.01 -1.00
CA GLN A 169 16.37 10.69 -1.62
C GLN A 169 15.68 9.61 -0.78
N ASP A 170 15.91 9.61 0.54
CA ASP A 170 15.30 8.66 1.49
C ASP A 170 13.77 8.80 1.51
N TYR A 171 13.27 10.04 1.54
CA TYR A 171 11.84 10.32 1.40
C TYR A 171 11.23 9.76 0.11
N LEU A 172 11.92 9.94 -1.03
CA LEU A 172 11.50 9.41 -2.32
C LEU A 172 11.59 7.88 -2.39
N LEU A 173 12.50 7.26 -1.64
CA LEU A 173 12.67 5.80 -1.53
C LEU A 173 11.70 5.14 -0.55
N LEU A 174 10.87 5.94 0.14
CA LEU A 174 9.95 5.49 1.19
C LEU A 174 10.67 4.93 2.43
N GLU A 175 11.84 5.44 2.76
CA GLU A 175 12.45 5.14 4.05
C GLU A 175 11.51 5.57 5.19
N PRO A 176 11.15 4.69 6.14
CA PRO A 176 10.22 5.02 7.22
C PRO A 176 10.80 6.08 8.16
N GLU A 177 10.04 7.15 8.40
CA GLU A 177 10.36 8.22 9.33
C GLU A 177 9.54 8.13 10.63
N GLY A 178 8.57 7.20 10.70
CA GLY A 178 7.65 7.03 11.82
C GLY A 178 6.43 7.95 11.75
N VAL A 179 6.21 8.61 10.62
CA VAL A 179 5.10 9.56 10.39
C VAL A 179 4.60 9.50 8.95
N LEU A 180 3.36 9.89 8.72
CA LEU A 180 2.79 10.00 7.38
C LEU A 180 2.64 11.46 6.92
N HIS A 181 2.96 11.70 5.64
CA HIS A 181 3.14 13.03 5.02
C HIS A 181 2.06 13.48 4.03
#